data_AF-A0A7Y4IJX7-F1
#
_entry.id   AF-A0A7Y4IJX7-F1
#
_cell.length_a   1.000
_cell.length_b   1.000
_cell.length_c   1.000
_cell.angle_alpha   90.00
_cell.angle_beta   90.00
_cell.angle_gamma   90.00
#
_symmetry.space_group_name_H-M   'P 1'
#
loop_
_entity.id
_entity.type
_entity.pdbx_description
1 polymer ?
#
loop_
_entity_poly.entity_id
_entity_poly.type
_entity_poly.pdbx_seq_one_letter_code
_entity_poly.pdbx_strand_id
1 'polypeptide(L)'
;MHPSRDIDDVIDQLCPAIMEMDGARAKDFGQEYCGAIYTLRDGMHYASFPSPQGRTTIVFEDKRKSCHAPRYVNDSRGYASILADYHSHPWFPSPMSPEDRLAKNQRWVIRIQFDAECRVMKLIPHMDDPGRPGEVYVRQGKTWKLIGFITPDDKPFGYITPVDEA
;
A
#
# COMPACT_ATOMS: atom_id res chain seq x y z
N MET A 1 -4.80 -9.98 -12.25
CA MET A 1 -4.19 -8.65 -12.41
C MET A 1 -3.41 -8.63 -13.71
N HIS A 2 -3.65 -7.60 -14.52
CA HIS A 2 -3.00 -7.38 -15.80
C HIS A 2 -1.98 -6.25 -15.68
N PRO A 3 -0.81 -6.38 -16.33
CA PRO A 3 0.15 -5.30 -16.36
C PRO A 3 -0.35 -4.10 -17.17
N SER A 4 0.09 -2.90 -16.80
CA SER A 4 -0.19 -1.66 -17.54
C SER A 4 1.04 -0.76 -17.60
N ARG A 5 1.10 0.14 -18.58
CA ARG A 5 2.09 1.24 -18.61
C ARG A 5 1.76 2.34 -17.62
N ASP A 6 0.50 2.41 -17.17
CA ASP A 6 0.09 3.28 -16.09
C ASP A 6 0.12 2.49 -14.77
N ILE A 7 0.86 2.99 -13.78
CA ILE A 7 0.91 2.37 -12.46
C ILE A 7 -0.46 2.42 -11.76
N ASP A 8 -1.26 3.46 -12.01
CA ASP A 8 -2.57 3.63 -11.40
C ASP A 8 -3.54 2.54 -11.86
N ASP A 9 -3.45 2.10 -13.12
CA ASP A 9 -4.25 0.95 -13.62
C ASP A 9 -3.91 -0.34 -12.88
N VAL A 10 -2.65 -0.54 -12.47
CA VAL A 10 -2.23 -1.71 -11.68
C VAL A 10 -2.75 -1.57 -10.25
N ILE A 11 -2.67 -0.38 -9.66
CA ILE A 11 -3.18 -0.08 -8.32
C ILE A 11 -4.69 -0.31 -8.23
N ASP A 12 -5.45 0.18 -9.22
CA ASP A 12 -6.92 0.07 -9.26
C ASP A 12 -7.40 -1.39 -9.33
N GLN A 13 -6.54 -2.32 -9.77
CA GLN A 13 -6.85 -3.76 -9.80
C GLN A 13 -6.54 -4.50 -8.50
N LEU A 14 -5.74 -3.93 -7.59
CA LEU A 14 -5.25 -4.61 -6.38
C LEU A 14 -6.41 -5.02 -5.47
N CYS A 15 -7.25 -4.06 -5.09
CA CYS A 15 -8.30 -4.33 -4.12
C CYS A 15 -9.34 -5.35 -4.62
N PRO A 16 -9.94 -5.19 -5.82
CA PRO A 16 -10.89 -6.18 -6.32
C PRO A 16 -10.28 -7.58 -6.44
N ALA A 17 -9.00 -7.70 -6.79
CA ALA A 17 -8.34 -9.00 -6.90
C ALA A 17 -8.06 -9.63 -5.53
N ILE A 18 -7.61 -8.83 -4.55
CA ILE A 18 -7.16 -9.34 -3.24
C ILE A 18 -8.35 -9.59 -2.31
N MET A 19 -9.42 -8.78 -2.38
CA MET A 19 -10.62 -8.99 -1.58
C MET A 19 -11.39 -10.27 -1.93
N GLU A 20 -11.10 -10.88 -3.08
CA GLU A 20 -11.65 -12.18 -3.48
C GLU A 20 -10.84 -13.38 -2.94
N MET A 21 -9.72 -13.14 -2.26
CA MET A 21 -8.92 -14.20 -1.65
C MET A 21 -9.54 -14.68 -0.34
N ASP A 22 -9.43 -15.98 -0.04
CA ASP A 22 -10.06 -16.61 1.13
C ASP A 22 -9.72 -15.91 2.45
N GLY A 23 -8.46 -15.51 2.64
CA GLY A 23 -8.04 -14.79 3.83
C GLY A 23 -8.68 -13.40 3.93
N ALA A 24 -8.89 -12.69 2.83
CA ALA A 24 -9.47 -11.36 2.84
C ALA A 24 -11.00 -11.41 3.03
N ARG A 25 -11.66 -12.41 2.44
CA ARG A 25 -13.11 -12.62 2.53
C ARG A 25 -13.62 -12.87 3.95
N ALA A 26 -12.75 -13.32 4.86
CA ALA A 26 -13.07 -13.46 6.28
C ALA A 26 -13.14 -12.12 7.04
N LYS A 27 -12.92 -10.99 6.34
CA LYS A 27 -13.11 -9.62 6.81
C LYS A 27 -12.39 -9.29 8.11
N ASP A 28 -13.13 -8.90 9.15
CA ASP A 28 -12.60 -8.60 10.49
C ASP A 28 -11.79 -9.77 11.07
N PHE A 29 -12.12 -11.00 10.70
CA PHE A 29 -11.42 -12.24 11.09
C PHE A 29 -10.41 -12.71 10.04
N GLY A 30 -10.23 -11.95 8.97
CA GLY A 30 -9.43 -12.29 7.80
C GLY A 30 -7.92 -12.09 7.96
N GLN A 31 -7.23 -11.94 6.85
CA GLN A 31 -5.77 -11.75 6.79
C GLN A 31 -5.44 -10.57 5.87
N GLU A 32 -4.42 -9.82 6.26
CA GLU A 32 -3.81 -8.86 5.36
C GLU A 32 -2.96 -9.57 4.32
N TYR A 33 -2.87 -9.00 3.13
CA TYR A 33 -1.97 -9.43 2.08
C TYR A 33 -1.04 -8.31 1.70
N CYS A 34 0.25 -8.61 1.63
CA CYS A 34 1.28 -7.67 1.20
C CYS A 34 1.86 -8.09 -0.15
N GLY A 35 2.37 -7.11 -0.88
CA GLY A 35 3.20 -7.35 -2.05
C GLY A 35 3.89 -6.08 -2.52
N ALA A 36 4.35 -6.09 -3.77
CA ALA A 36 5.05 -4.99 -4.39
C ALA A 36 4.53 -4.71 -5.80
N ILE A 37 4.58 -3.44 -6.19
CA ILE A 37 4.43 -2.99 -7.56
C ILE A 37 5.82 -2.69 -8.11
N TYR A 38 6.15 -3.31 -9.23
CA TYR A 38 7.47 -3.23 -9.85
C TYR A 38 7.36 -3.02 -11.35
N THR A 39 8.45 -2.57 -11.95
CA THR A 39 8.58 -2.44 -13.41
C THR A 39 9.69 -3.34 -13.94
N LEU A 40 9.53 -3.79 -15.17
CA LEU A 40 10.54 -4.49 -15.95
C LEU A 40 11.07 -3.57 -17.05
N ARG A 41 12.06 -4.03 -17.81
CA ARG A 41 12.70 -3.25 -18.89
C ARG A 41 11.76 -2.89 -20.05
N ASP A 42 10.59 -3.51 -20.14
CA ASP A 42 9.57 -3.21 -21.14
C ASP A 42 8.73 -1.96 -20.81
N GLY A 43 8.98 -1.35 -19.65
CA GLY A 43 8.27 -0.15 -19.19
C GLY A 43 6.84 -0.44 -18.69
N MET A 44 6.49 -1.72 -18.52
CA MET A 44 5.21 -2.11 -17.92
C MET A 44 5.35 -2.18 -16.40
N HIS A 45 4.25 -1.95 -15.70
CA HIS A 45 4.09 -2.14 -14.27
C HIS A 45 3.36 -3.44 -13.99
N TYR A 46 3.80 -4.12 -12.93
CA TYR A 46 3.30 -5.41 -12.48
C TYR A 46 3.05 -5.37 -10.97
N ALA A 47 2.07 -6.13 -10.49
CA ALA A 47 1.93 -6.46 -9.08
C ALA A 47 2.50 -7.86 -8.83
N SER A 48 3.24 -8.03 -7.73
CA SER A 48 3.68 -9.35 -7.28
C SER A 48 2.49 -10.21 -6.86
N PHE A 49 2.70 -11.50 -6.64
CA PHE A 49 1.68 -12.32 -5.98
C PHE A 49 1.48 -11.82 -4.53
N PRO A 50 0.23 -11.54 -4.10
CA PRO A 50 -0.05 -11.13 -2.72
C PRO A 50 0.25 -12.28 -1.77
N SER A 51 0.94 -11.99 -0.66
CA SER A 51 1.26 -13.00 0.35
C SER A 51 0.88 -12.50 1.73
N PRO A 52 0.23 -13.34 2.56
CA PRO A 52 -0.14 -12.94 3.91
C PRO A 52 1.09 -12.78 4.79
N GLN A 53 2.18 -13.54 4.54
CA GLN A 53 3.49 -13.62 5.23
C GLN A 53 3.49 -13.64 6.78
N GLY A 54 2.37 -13.40 7.45
CA GLY A 54 2.13 -13.64 8.87
C GLY A 54 1.51 -15.00 9.12
N ARG A 55 1.62 -15.50 10.35
CA ARG A 55 0.84 -16.67 10.78
C ARG A 55 -0.65 -16.31 10.72
N THR A 56 -1.50 -17.27 10.34
CA THR A 56 -2.93 -17.24 10.63
C THR A 56 -3.12 -17.31 12.14
N THR A 57 -2.88 -16.21 12.84
CA THR A 57 -3.39 -16.08 14.20
C THR A 57 -4.90 -15.97 14.06
N ILE A 58 -5.64 -16.77 14.83
CA ILE A 58 -7.04 -16.45 15.13
C ILE A 58 -6.97 -15.18 15.97
N VAL A 59 -6.82 -14.06 15.30
CA VAL A 59 -6.95 -12.76 15.91
C VAL A 59 -8.46 -12.60 16.04
N PHE A 60 -9.00 -12.92 17.23
CA PHE A 60 -10.24 -12.28 17.70
C PHE A 60 -10.19 -10.80 17.33
N GLU A 61 -11.30 -10.14 16.98
CA GLU A 61 -11.53 -8.73 16.50
C GLU A 61 -10.41 -7.65 16.51
N ASP A 62 -9.33 -7.82 17.24
CA ASP A 62 -8.06 -7.11 17.11
C ASP A 62 -7.60 -7.02 15.65
N LYS A 63 -7.45 -5.77 15.23
CA LYS A 63 -7.12 -5.35 13.87
C LYS A 63 -5.61 -5.37 13.62
N ARG A 64 -4.82 -5.89 14.55
CA ARG A 64 -3.35 -6.00 14.41
C ARG A 64 -2.99 -7.30 13.70
N LYS A 65 -2.98 -7.24 12.38
CA LYS A 65 -2.42 -8.28 11.52
C LYS A 65 -1.15 -7.72 10.89
N SER A 66 -0.23 -8.60 10.50
CA SER A 66 1.02 -8.13 9.90
C SER A 66 1.35 -8.98 8.69
N CYS A 67 1.44 -8.31 7.55
CA CYS A 67 2.12 -8.82 6.38
C CYS A 67 3.41 -8.01 6.14
N HIS A 68 4.32 -8.55 5.33
CA HIS A 68 5.58 -7.88 5.02
C HIS A 68 5.76 -7.70 3.52
N ALA A 69 5.98 -6.46 3.09
CA ALA A 69 6.33 -6.17 1.70
C ALA A 69 7.65 -6.87 1.32
N PRO A 70 7.76 -7.43 0.11
CA PRO A 70 8.98 -8.12 -0.32
C PRO A 70 10.17 -7.15 -0.44
N ARG A 71 11.40 -7.67 -0.26
CA ARG A 71 12.66 -6.91 -0.46
C ARG A 71 13.17 -6.97 -1.89
N TYR A 72 12.75 -7.96 -2.65
CA TYR A 72 13.10 -8.16 -4.04
C TYR A 72 11.97 -8.93 -4.72
N VAL A 73 11.85 -8.78 -6.03
CA VAL A 73 10.96 -9.58 -6.87
C VAL A 73 11.84 -10.40 -7.81
N ASN A 74 11.68 -11.71 -7.79
CA ASN A 74 12.33 -12.61 -8.72
C ASN A 74 11.36 -12.90 -9.88
N ASP A 75 11.66 -12.36 -11.05
CA ASP A 75 10.85 -12.53 -12.26
C ASP A 75 11.71 -13.11 -13.38
N SER A 76 11.26 -14.21 -14.00
CA SER A 76 12.02 -14.88 -15.06
C SER A 76 12.21 -14.03 -16.32
N ARG A 77 11.41 -12.97 -16.48
CA ARG A 77 11.46 -12.04 -17.62
C ARG A 77 12.58 -11.01 -17.48
N GLY A 78 13.17 -10.86 -16.30
CA GLY A 78 14.35 -10.03 -16.09
C GLY A 78 14.36 -9.24 -14.79
N TYR A 79 15.24 -8.25 -14.72
CA TYR A 79 15.44 -7.43 -13.53
C TYR A 79 14.20 -6.58 -13.21
N ALA A 80 13.70 -6.73 -11.98
CA ALA A 80 12.57 -5.99 -11.45
C ALA A 80 13.04 -4.79 -10.60
N SER A 81 12.55 -3.60 -10.95
CA SER A 81 12.70 -2.39 -10.12
C SER A 81 11.41 -2.14 -9.34
N ILE A 82 11.46 -2.26 -8.02
CA ILE A 82 10.27 -2.07 -7.17
C ILE A 82 10.03 -0.57 -6.95
N LEU A 83 8.79 -0.13 -7.18
CA LEU A 83 8.36 1.26 -7.05
C LEU A 83 7.49 1.47 -5.80
N ALA A 84 6.63 0.49 -5.49
CA ALA A 84 5.71 0.56 -4.38
C ALA A 84 5.63 -0.74 -3.60
N ASP A 85 5.36 -0.67 -2.31
CA ASP A 85 4.67 -1.75 -1.60
C ASP A 85 3.17 -1.52 -1.58
N TYR A 86 2.42 -2.61 -1.45
CA TYR A 86 1.00 -2.55 -1.13
C TYR A 86 0.67 -3.50 0.02
N HIS A 87 -0.36 -3.16 0.78
CA HIS A 87 -0.98 -4.05 1.74
C HIS A 87 -2.50 -3.85 1.82
N SER A 88 -3.22 -4.91 2.16
CA SER A 88 -4.68 -4.88 2.29
C SER A 88 -5.10 -4.97 3.74
N HIS A 89 -6.10 -4.19 4.16
CA HIS A 89 -6.84 -4.44 5.39
C HIS A 89 -8.17 -5.11 5.06
N PRO A 90 -8.43 -6.33 5.57
CA PRO A 90 -9.68 -7.03 5.27
C PRO A 90 -10.91 -6.45 6.00
N TRP A 91 -10.78 -5.40 6.81
CA TRP A 91 -11.91 -4.73 7.49
C TRP A 91 -12.12 -3.30 6.96
N PHE A 92 -13.32 -2.76 7.20
CA PHE A 92 -13.68 -1.37 6.91
C PHE A 92 -14.37 -0.73 8.13
N PRO A 93 -14.18 0.57 8.40
CA PRO A 93 -13.22 1.48 7.75
C PRO A 93 -11.80 1.20 8.21
N SER A 94 -10.81 1.37 7.31
CA SER A 94 -9.40 1.30 7.71
C SER A 94 -8.55 2.40 7.08
N PRO A 95 -8.28 3.50 7.80
CA PRO A 95 -7.27 4.45 7.38
C PRO A 95 -5.86 3.86 7.50
N MET A 96 -4.86 4.55 6.95
CA MET A 96 -3.47 4.16 7.12
C MET A 96 -3.02 4.23 8.57
N SER A 97 -2.54 3.10 9.10
CA SER A 97 -2.19 3.01 10.51
C SER A 97 -1.00 3.94 10.83
N PRO A 98 -0.84 4.39 12.08
CA PRO A 98 0.39 5.06 12.50
C PRO A 98 1.64 4.24 12.19
N GLU A 99 1.60 2.93 12.42
CA GLU A 99 2.70 2.02 12.14
C GLU A 99 3.09 1.99 10.67
N ASP A 100 2.11 1.99 9.75
CA ASP A 100 2.34 2.00 8.31
C ASP A 100 2.96 3.31 7.80
N ARG A 101 2.75 4.40 8.54
CA ARG A 101 3.27 5.73 8.19
C ARG A 101 4.67 5.98 8.74
N LEU A 102 5.17 5.15 9.66
CA LEU A 102 6.50 5.31 10.22
C LEU A 102 7.57 5.19 9.13
N ALA A 103 8.45 6.18 9.03
CA ALA A 103 9.55 6.18 8.08
C ALA A 103 10.38 4.89 8.10
N LYS A 104 10.64 4.33 9.29
CA LYS A 104 11.42 3.08 9.44
C LYS A 104 10.76 1.86 8.79
N ASN A 105 9.44 1.91 8.57
CA ASN A 105 8.65 0.85 7.94
C ASN A 105 8.47 1.10 6.44
N GLN A 106 8.78 2.30 5.94
CA GLN A 106 8.79 2.57 4.52
C GLN A 106 9.94 1.83 3.85
N ARG A 107 9.62 1.01 2.84
CA ARG A 107 10.64 0.26 2.09
C ARG A 107 10.86 0.79 0.69
N TRP A 108 9.79 1.18 0.01
CA TRP A 108 9.83 1.64 -1.37
C TRP A 108 9.38 3.09 -1.47
N VAL A 109 9.41 3.66 -2.67
CA VAL A 109 9.09 5.10 -2.87
C VAL A 109 7.63 5.39 -2.54
N ILE A 110 6.74 4.44 -2.80
CA ILE A 110 5.30 4.57 -2.62
C ILE A 110 4.80 3.45 -1.71
N ARG A 111 3.87 3.76 -0.81
CA ARG A 111 3.09 2.77 -0.07
C ARG A 111 1.62 2.88 -0.45
N ILE A 112 1.03 1.76 -0.82
CA ILE A 112 -0.40 1.63 -1.12
C ILE A 112 -1.07 0.83 -0.01
N GLN A 113 -2.20 1.33 0.47
CA GLN A 113 -3.10 0.58 1.33
C GLN A 113 -4.50 0.58 0.73
N PHE A 114 -5.25 -0.49 0.93
CA PHE A 114 -6.69 -0.48 0.67
C PHE A 114 -7.43 -1.34 1.67
N ASP A 115 -8.71 -1.04 1.86
CA ASP A 115 -9.58 -1.73 2.80
C ASP A 115 -10.66 -2.58 2.10
N ALA A 116 -11.56 -3.19 2.88
CA ALA A 116 -12.60 -4.08 2.37
C ALA A 116 -13.65 -3.40 1.48
N GLU A 117 -13.77 -2.06 1.52
CA GLU A 117 -14.61 -1.30 0.59
C GLU A 117 -13.81 -0.69 -0.57
N CYS A 118 -12.56 -1.12 -0.74
CA CYS A 118 -11.64 -0.61 -1.74
C CYS A 118 -11.40 0.90 -1.66
N ARG A 119 -11.39 1.44 -0.43
CA ARG A 119 -10.83 2.77 -0.20
C ARG A 119 -9.31 2.70 -0.30
N VAL A 120 -8.78 3.02 -1.48
CA VAL A 120 -7.32 3.00 -1.74
C VAL A 120 -6.67 4.28 -1.26
N MET A 121 -5.61 4.16 -0.46
CA MET A 121 -4.76 5.24 0.02
C MET A 121 -3.33 5.08 -0.51
N LYS A 122 -2.67 6.21 -0.73
CA LYS A 122 -1.28 6.28 -1.20
C LYS A 122 -0.47 7.20 -0.31
N LEU A 123 0.69 6.73 0.16
CA LEU A 123 1.69 7.52 0.86
C LEU A 123 2.95 7.63 -0.01
N ILE A 124 3.46 8.85 -0.17
CA ILE A 124 4.75 9.15 -0.78
C ILE A 124 5.56 9.96 0.24
N PRO A 125 6.48 9.34 0.99
CA PRO A 125 7.13 10.01 2.11
C PRO A 125 8.33 10.88 1.72
N HIS A 126 8.85 10.78 0.48
CA HIS A 126 10.04 11.50 0.00
C HIS A 126 11.24 11.35 0.95
N MET A 127 11.61 10.09 1.25
CA MET A 127 12.67 9.78 2.21
C MET A 127 14.07 10.16 1.72
N ASP A 128 14.23 10.31 0.40
CA ASP A 128 15.44 10.75 -0.29
C ASP A 128 15.63 12.27 -0.30
N ASP A 129 14.57 13.04 -0.01
CA ASP A 129 14.61 14.50 0.11
C ASP A 129 14.07 14.94 1.48
N PRO A 130 14.93 15.09 2.49
CA PRO A 130 14.49 15.44 3.86
C PRO A 130 13.67 16.73 3.94
N GLY A 131 13.91 17.71 3.07
CA GLY A 131 13.23 19.01 3.10
C GLY A 131 11.82 19.00 2.48
N ARG A 132 11.53 18.02 1.62
CA ARG A 132 10.22 17.90 0.95
C ARG A 132 9.19 17.21 1.86
N PRO A 133 8.01 17.78 2.14
CA PRO A 133 6.97 17.09 2.91
C PRO A 133 6.52 15.78 2.25
N GLY A 134 6.22 14.76 3.05
CA GLY A 134 5.53 13.56 2.59
C GLY A 134 4.09 13.89 2.20
N GLU A 135 3.51 13.10 1.30
CA GLU A 135 2.20 13.34 0.71
C GLU A 135 1.30 12.11 0.89
N VAL A 136 0.06 12.34 1.35
CA VAL A 136 -0.93 11.28 1.57
C VAL A 136 -2.17 11.56 0.73
N TYR A 137 -2.58 10.57 -0.05
CA TYR A 137 -3.69 10.66 -0.97
C TYR A 137 -4.73 9.57 -0.71
N VAL A 138 -5.96 9.84 -1.10
CA VAL A 138 -7.01 8.83 -1.30
C VAL A 138 -7.39 8.78 -2.78
N ARG A 139 -7.65 7.57 -3.29
CA ARG A 139 -8.15 7.35 -4.64
C ARG A 139 -9.64 7.71 -4.68
N GLN A 140 -10.04 8.56 -5.63
CA GLN A 140 -11.44 8.90 -5.90
C GLN A 140 -11.73 8.70 -7.38
N GLY A 141 -12.49 7.66 -7.71
CA GLY A 141 -12.63 7.24 -9.10
C GLY A 141 -11.25 6.89 -9.68
N LYS A 142 -10.80 7.66 -10.67
CA LYS A 142 -9.48 7.51 -11.31
C LYS A 142 -8.50 8.65 -11.00
N THR A 143 -8.71 9.38 -9.92
CA THR A 143 -7.84 10.49 -9.51
C THR A 143 -7.35 10.34 -8.08
N TRP A 144 -6.20 10.96 -7.78
CA TRP A 144 -5.66 11.04 -6.43
C TRP A 144 -6.04 12.36 -5.79
N LYS A 145 -6.87 12.32 -4.74
CA LYS A 145 -7.15 13.49 -3.89
C LYS A 145 -6.12 13.53 -2.77
N LEU A 146 -5.35 14.61 -2.68
CA LEU A 146 -4.46 14.86 -1.56
C LEU A 146 -5.31 15.09 -0.30
N ILE A 147 -4.97 14.41 0.80
CA ILE A 147 -5.71 14.50 2.07
C ILE A 147 -4.83 14.95 3.23
N GLY A 148 -3.51 14.98 3.05
CA GLY A 148 -2.61 15.46 4.08
C GLY A 148 -1.15 15.43 3.68
N PHE A 149 -0.35 16.12 4.47
CA PHE A 149 1.10 16.17 4.38
C PHE A 149 1.74 15.58 5.64
N ILE A 150 2.96 15.07 5.51
CA ILE A 150 3.83 14.74 6.63
C ILE A 150 4.97 15.75 6.58
N THR A 151 5.01 16.67 7.54
CA THR A 151 6.05 17.72 7.58
C THR A 151 7.44 17.07 7.71
N PRO A 152 8.52 17.76 7.30
CA PRO A 152 9.89 17.25 7.48
C PRO A 152 10.18 16.75 8.91
N ASP A 153 9.71 17.48 9.92
CA ASP A 153 9.91 17.13 11.34
C ASP A 153 9.07 15.91 11.76
N ASP A 154 7.91 15.71 11.13
CA ASP A 154 7.01 14.60 11.41
C ASP A 154 7.35 13.32 10.64
N LYS A 155 8.21 13.36 9.62
CA LYS A 155 8.59 12.19 8.81
C LYS A 155 8.99 10.97 9.62
N PRO A 156 9.83 11.06 10.67
CA PRO A 156 10.21 9.89 11.47
C PRO A 156 9.01 9.20 12.13
N PHE A 157 7.98 9.98 12.46
CA PHE A 157 6.80 9.55 13.21
C PHE A 157 5.58 9.28 12.33
N GLY A 158 5.60 9.76 11.09
CA GLY A 158 4.51 9.63 10.14
C GLY A 158 3.26 10.42 10.54
N TYR A 159 3.37 11.51 11.32
CA TYR A 159 2.20 12.32 11.67
C TYR A 159 1.69 13.09 10.44
N ILE A 160 0.38 13.01 10.20
CA ILE A 160 -0.26 13.67 9.06
C ILE A 160 -0.88 14.97 9.55
N THR A 161 -0.53 16.07 8.89
CA THR A 161 -1.29 17.31 8.89
C THR A 161 -2.33 17.23 7.77
N PRO A 162 -3.64 17.20 8.08
CA PRO A 162 -4.68 17.21 7.06
C PRO A 162 -4.58 18.45 6.16
N VAL A 163 -4.95 18.33 4.89
CA VAL A 163 -5.24 19.51 4.08
C VAL A 163 -6.65 19.97 4.38
N ASP A 164 -6.86 21.29 4.47
CA ASP A 164 -8.21 21.83 4.61
C ASP A 164 -9.06 21.41 3.41
N GLU A 165 -10.31 20.99 3.67
CA GLU A 165 -11.26 20.74 2.59
C GLU A 165 -11.66 22.10 1.99
N ALA A 166 -11.16 22.37 0.78
CA ALA A 166 -11.61 23.50 -0.03
C ALA A 166 -13.04 23.28 -0.55
#